data_AF-A0A972VCJ5-F1
#
_entry.id   AF-A0A972VCJ5-F1
#
_cell.length_a   1.000
_cell.length_b   1.000
_cell.length_c   1.000
_cell.angle_alpha   90.00
_cell.angle_beta   90.00
_cell.angle_gamma   90.00
#
_symmetry.space_group_name_H-M   'P 1'
#
loop_
_entity.id
_entity.type
_entity.pdbx_description
1 polymer ?
#
loop_
_entity_poly.entity_id
_entity_poly.type
_entity_poly.pdbx_seq_one_letter_code
_entity_poly.pdbx_strand_id
1 'polypeptide(L)' 'MSEMQTPEIKPGICIPWEDKLKELPKIQGDEELYKRIWEDNEALAYMYIWQVLLSF' A
#
# COMPACT_ATOMS: atom_id res chain seq x y z
N MET A 1 7.86 16.28 21.48
CA MET A 1 7.85 15.42 20.27
C MET A 1 6.39 15.17 19.96
N SER A 2 5.88 15.71 18.85
CA SER A 2 4.46 15.59 18.50
C SER A 2 4.10 14.11 18.37
N GLU A 3 3.05 13.67 19.08
CA GLU A 3 2.53 12.29 18.97
C GLU A 3 2.02 12.08 17.54
N MET A 4 2.85 11.46 16.70
CA MET A 4 2.39 10.98 15.39
C MET A 4 1.48 9.79 15.64
N GLN A 5 0.18 9.99 15.52
CA GLN A 5 -0.79 8.90 15.47
C GLN A 5 -0.35 7.97 14.34
N THR A 6 0.06 6.74 14.68
CA THR A 6 0.45 5.76 13.68
C THR A 6 -0.85 5.24 13.07
N PRO A 7 -1.09 5.47 11.77
CA PRO A 7 -2.28 4.92 11.13
C PRO A 7 -2.28 3.39 11.27
N GLU A 8 -3.45 2.82 11.54
CA GLU A 8 -3.62 1.37 11.69
C GLU A 8 -3.57 0.71 10.29
N ILE A 9 -2.36 0.54 9.78
CA ILE A 9 -2.11 -0.11 8.49
C ILE A 9 -2.02 -1.62 8.72
N LYS A 10 -2.72 -2.39 7.89
CA LYS A 10 -2.66 -3.87 7.95
C LYS A 10 -1.24 -4.36 7.67
N PRO A 11 -0.77 -5.42 8.35
CA PRO A 11 0.51 -6.04 8.03
C PRO A 11 0.60 -6.45 6.55
N GLY A 12 1.74 -6.18 5.91
CA GLY A 12 1.95 -6.49 4.50
C GLY A 12 1.41 -5.44 3.53
N ILE A 13 0.76 -4.38 4.01
CA ILE A 13 0.34 -3.23 3.23
C ILE A 13 1.24 -2.04 3.56
N CYS A 14 1.70 -1.32 2.55
CA CYS A 14 2.45 -0.08 2.69
C CYS A 14 1.54 1.14 2.57
N ILE A 15 0.62 1.13 1.61
CA ILE A 15 -0.31 2.19 1.25
C ILE A 15 -1.70 1.57 1.04
N PRO A 16 -2.67 1.83 1.94
CA PRO A 16 -4.04 1.37 1.79
C PRO A 16 -4.68 1.81 0.48
N TRP A 17 -5.57 0.99 -0.09
CA TRP A 17 -6.28 1.31 -1.32
C TRP A 17 -7.02 2.65 -1.24
N GLU A 18 -7.63 2.95 -0.10
CA GLU A 18 -8.39 4.19 0.14
C GLU A 18 -7.51 5.43 0.08
N ASP A 19 -6.23 5.31 0.45
CA ASP A 19 -5.25 6.39 0.32
C ASP A 19 -4.74 6.48 -1.11
N LYS A 20 -4.46 5.32 -1.74
CA LYS A 20 -4.01 5.31 -3.13
C LYS A 20 -5.03 5.91 -4.09
N LEU A 21 -6.32 5.64 -3.87
CA LEU A 21 -7.41 6.13 -4.70
C LEU A 21 -7.48 7.66 -4.75
N LYS A 22 -7.03 8.36 -3.69
CA LYS A 22 -7.00 9.84 -3.65
C LYS A 22 -5.98 10.44 -4.62
N GLU A 23 -4.94 9.68 -4.98
CA GLU A 23 -3.90 10.11 -5.91
C GLU A 23 -4.23 9.77 -7.37
N LEU A 24 -5.10 8.78 -7.57
CA LEU A 24 -5.43 8.28 -8.90
C LEU A 24 -6.44 9.19 -9.59
N PRO A 25 -6.31 9.41 -10.91
CA PRO A 25 -7.41 9.97 -11.69
C PRO A 25 -8.59 8.98 -11.68
N LYS A 26 -9.77 9.46 -12.11
CA LYS A 26 -10.96 8.61 -12.21
C LYS A 26 -10.65 7.33 -12.98
N ILE A 27 -10.81 6.17 -12.32
CA ILE A 27 -10.57 4.87 -12.90
C ILE A 27 -11.56 4.65 -14.05
N GLN A 28 -11.04 4.25 -15.20
CA GLN A 28 -11.83 3.86 -16.37
C GLN A 28 -11.86 2.33 -16.44
N GLY A 29 -13.02 1.72 -16.17
CA GLY A 29 -13.18 0.27 -16.17
C GLY A 29 -13.55 -0.28 -14.79
N ASP A 30 -13.11 -1.51 -14.52
CA ASP A 30 -13.41 -2.24 -13.28
C ASP A 30 -12.48 -1.83 -12.14
N GLU A 31 -13.01 -1.07 -11.17
CA GLU A 31 -12.29 -0.61 -9.99
C GLU A 31 -11.86 -1.76 -9.08
N GLU A 32 -12.64 -2.84 -9.00
CA GLU A 32 -12.34 -3.97 -8.13
C GLU A 32 -11.09 -4.73 -8.63
N LEU A 33 -10.92 -4.81 -9.95
CA LEU A 33 -9.71 -5.37 -10.54
C LEU A 33 -8.48 -4.53 -10.19
N TYR A 34 -8.59 -3.20 -10.27
CA TYR A 34 -7.49 -2.31 -9.90
C TYR A 34 -7.12 -2.46 -8.42
N LYS A 35 -8.12 -2.46 -7.55
CA LYS A 35 -7.92 -2.66 -6.12
C LYS A 35 -7.21 -3.98 -5.83
N ARG A 36 -7.69 -5.07 -6.42
CA ARG A 36 -7.09 -6.40 -6.23
C ARG A 36 -5.61 -6.43 -6.65
N ILE A 37 -5.31 -5.92 -7.84
CA ILE A 37 -3.93 -5.90 -8.34
C ILE A 37 -3.04 -4.97 -7.49
N TRP A 38 -3.58 -3.87 -6.98
CA TRP A 38 -2.88 -3.01 -6.03
C TRP A 38 -2.54 -3.76 -4.75
N GLU A 39 -3.54 -4.33 -4.08
CA GLU A 39 -3.36 -5.06 -2.82
C GLU A 39 -2.42 -6.28 -2.97
N ASP A 40 -2.48 -6.99 -4.10
CA ASP A 40 -1.55 -8.10 -4.41
C ASP A 40 -0.09 -7.61 -4.54
N ASN A 41 0.14 -6.41 -5.09
CA ASN A 41 1.48 -5.83 -5.22
C ASN A 41 2.02 -5.26 -3.90
N GLU A 42 1.16 -4.77 -3.02
CA GLU A 42 1.55 -4.18 -1.74
C GLU A 42 2.34 -5.17 -0.87
N ALA A 43 1.95 -6.45 -0.87
CA ALA A 43 2.68 -7.51 -0.17
C ALA A 43 4.11 -7.70 -0.73
N LEU A 44 4.29 -7.57 -2.05
CA LEU A 44 5.60 -7.66 -2.70
C LEU A 44 6.46 -6.43 -2.40
N ALA A 45 5.88 -5.24 -2.43
CA ALA A 45 6.55 -3.99 -2.08
C ALA A 45 7.02 -4.01 -0.62
N TYR A 46 6.14 -4.43 0.30
CA TYR A 46 6.46 -4.61 1.72
C TYR A 46 7.63 -5.58 1.91
N MET A 47 7.58 -6.76 1.26
CA MET A 47 8.67 -7.73 1.33
C MET A 47 9.99 -7.15 0.81
N TYR A 48 9.96 -6.46 -0.33
CA TYR A 48 11.16 -5.86 -0.93
C TYR A 48 11.84 -4.86 0.03
N ILE A 49 11.06 -3.98 0.66
CA ILE A 49 11.59 -3.03 1.65
C ILE A 49 12.32 -3.77 2.78
N TRP A 50 11.71 -4.84 3.32
CA TRP A 50 12.35 -5.63 4.38
C TRP A 50 13.59 -6.37 3.90
N GLN A 51 13.59 -6.91 2.69
CA GLN A 51 14.78 -7.55 2.12
C GLN A 51 15.94 -6.55 2.01
N VAL A 52 15.68 -5.32 1.57
CA VAL A 52 16.69 -4.26 1.50
C VAL A 52 17.19 -3.84 2.88
N LEU A 53 16.33 -3.83 3.90
CA LEU A 53 16.72 -3.41 5.26
C LEU A 53 17.48 -4.48 6.05
N LEU A 54 17.21 -5.76 5.81
CA LEU A 54 17.72 -6.86 6.65
C LEU A 54 18.80 -7.71 5.97
N SER A 55 18.94 -7.64 4.65
CA SER A 55 19.83 -8.54 3.88
C SER A 55 21.13 -7.86 3.40
N PHE A 56 21.41 -6.64 3.86
CA PHE A 56 22.61 -5.86 3.58
C PHE A 56 23.17 -5.28 4.89
#